data_AF-A0A5C1AY64-F1
#
_entry.id   AF-A0A5C1AY64-F1
#
_cell.length_a   1.000
_cell.length_b   1.000
_cell.length_c   1.000
_cell.angle_alpha   90.00
_cell.angle_beta   90.00
_cell.angle_gamma   90.00
#
_symmetry.space_group_name_H-M   'P 1'
#
loop_
_entity.id
_entity.type
_entity.pdbx_description
1 polymer ?
#
loop_
_entity_poly.entity_id
_entity_poly.type
_entity_poly.pdbx_seq_one_letter_code
_entity_poly.pdbx_strand_id
1 'polypeptide(L)'
;MNSEQCRVARTMMGWTIKQLSRKARVAQRTISDFETEGRVRPEIRNRILSLFVTNGIEFIQDDDGIGLKRRFNLDEYIFRFEERASRARLAELELPGIDATG
;
A
#
# COMPACT_ATOMS: atom_id res chain seq x y z
N MET A 1 2.05 -12.57 -6.88
CA MET A 1 1.12 -11.52 -7.36
C MET A 1 0.28 -12.06 -8.52
N ASN A 2 -1.04 -12.12 -8.31
CA ASN A 2 -2.03 -12.41 -9.35
C ASN A 2 -2.56 -11.12 -10.03
N SER A 3 -3.49 -11.26 -10.99
CA SER A 3 -4.07 -10.14 -11.74
C SER A 3 -4.81 -9.13 -10.84
N GLU A 4 -5.58 -9.63 -9.88
CA GLU A 4 -6.32 -8.82 -8.92
C GLU A 4 -5.39 -7.98 -8.04
N GLN A 5 -4.37 -8.61 -7.43
CA GLN A 5 -3.37 -7.91 -6.63
C GLN A 5 -2.61 -6.87 -7.47
N CYS A 6 -2.34 -7.12 -8.75
CA CYS A 6 -1.73 -6.11 -9.62
C CYS A 6 -2.62 -4.87 -9.77
N ARG A 7 -3.90 -5.08 -10.06
CA ARG A 7 -4.89 -4.00 -10.26
C ARG A 7 -5.09 -3.18 -8.97
N VAL A 8 -5.20 -3.87 -7.83
CA VAL A 8 -5.38 -3.22 -6.53
C VAL A 8 -4.11 -2.46 -6.14
N ALA A 9 -2.92 -3.05 -6.28
CA ALA A 9 -1.66 -2.36 -6.00
C ALA A 9 -1.50 -1.10 -6.86
N ARG A 10 -1.82 -1.17 -8.15
CA ARG A 10 -1.83 -0.02 -9.05
C ARG A 10 -2.76 1.09 -8.54
N THR A 11 -3.95 0.71 -8.09
CA THR A 11 -4.95 1.65 -7.55
C THR A 11 -4.51 2.28 -6.23
N MET A 12 -3.95 1.49 -5.30
CA MET A 12 -3.40 1.99 -4.03
C MET A 12 -2.27 3.00 -4.21
N MET A 13 -1.50 2.86 -5.29
CA MET A 13 -0.44 3.79 -5.67
C MET A 13 -0.95 5.02 -6.44
N GLY A 14 -2.24 5.09 -6.77
CA GLY A 14 -2.82 6.14 -7.59
C GLY A 14 -2.29 6.15 -9.03
N TRP A 15 -1.84 5.00 -9.55
CA TRP A 15 -1.25 4.90 -10.88
C TRP A 15 -2.28 4.53 -11.95
N THR A 16 -2.23 5.22 -13.08
CA THR A 16 -2.86 4.78 -14.33
C THR A 16 -2.07 3.64 -14.97
N ILE A 17 -2.70 2.87 -15.87
CA ILE A 17 -2.00 1.85 -16.68
C ILE A 17 -0.83 2.48 -17.45
N LYS A 18 -1.00 3.69 -17.97
CA LYS A 18 0.07 4.44 -18.66
C LYS A 18 1.24 4.77 -17.73
N GLN A 19 0.98 5.14 -16.47
CA GLN A 19 2.06 5.38 -15.49
C GLN A 19 2.79 4.08 -15.14
N LEU A 20 2.06 2.99 -14.87
CA LEU A 20 2.67 1.69 -14.59
C LEU A 20 3.50 1.19 -15.77
N SER A 21 2.98 1.31 -16.99
CA SER A 21 3.67 0.98 -18.24
C SER A 21 5.02 1.67 -18.37
N ARG A 22 5.07 2.98 -18.13
CA ARG A 22 6.33 3.74 -18.19
C ARG A 22 7.30 3.34 -17.09
N LYS A 23 6.83 3.18 -15.85
CA LYS A 23 7.66 2.81 -14.71
C LYS A 23 8.24 1.40 -14.85
N ALA A 24 7.44 0.45 -15.31
CA ALA A 24 7.84 -0.95 -15.50
C ALA A 24 8.55 -1.19 -16.85
N ARG A 25 8.52 -0.24 -17.78
CA ARG A 25 8.98 -0.40 -19.18
C ARG A 25 8.30 -1.60 -19.86
N VAL A 26 6.98 -1.66 -19.75
CA VAL A 26 6.12 -2.71 -20.30
C VAL A 26 5.03 -2.06 -21.15
N ALA A 27 4.63 -2.67 -22.26
CA ALA A 27 3.55 -2.14 -23.09
C ALA A 27 2.23 -2.03 -22.29
N GLN A 28 1.47 -0.94 -22.49
CA GLN A 28 0.19 -0.72 -21.81
C GLN A 28 -0.79 -1.89 -22.02
N ARG A 29 -0.82 -2.45 -23.24
CA ARG A 29 -1.64 -3.61 -23.59
C ARG A 29 -1.30 -4.82 -22.73
N THR A 30 -0.01 -5.14 -22.57
CA THR A 30 0.43 -6.26 -21.73
C THR A 30 0.02 -6.12 -20.28
N ILE A 31 0.02 -4.89 -19.73
CA ILE A 31 -0.49 -4.64 -18.37
C ILE A 31 -2.01 -4.82 -18.33
N SER A 32 -2.72 -4.32 -19.34
CA SER A 32 -4.17 -4.51 -19.44
C SER A 32 -4.53 -5.99 -19.48
N ASP A 33 -3.93 -6.76 -20.40
CA ASP A 33 -4.15 -8.20 -20.56
C ASP A 33 -3.81 -8.96 -19.28
N PHE A 34 -2.78 -8.51 -18.53
CA PHE A 34 -2.48 -9.09 -17.23
C PHE A 34 -3.57 -8.82 -16.20
N GLU A 35 -4.01 -7.56 -16.06
CA GLU A 35 -5.01 -7.16 -15.06
C GLU A 35 -6.43 -7.70 -15.36
N THR A 36 -6.75 -8.00 -16.62
CA THR A 36 -8.06 -8.51 -17.05
C THR A 36 -8.07 -10.03 -17.26
N GLU A 37 -7.08 -10.58 -17.95
CA GLU A 37 -7.05 -12.00 -18.34
C GLU A 37 -6.10 -12.85 -17.48
N GLY A 38 -5.27 -12.22 -16.64
CA GLY A 38 -4.24 -12.92 -15.86
C GLY A 38 -3.07 -13.43 -16.70
N ARG A 39 -3.01 -13.07 -17.99
CA ARG A 39 -1.99 -13.54 -18.92
C ARG A 39 -0.84 -12.57 -19.03
N VAL A 40 0.33 -13.00 -18.59
CA VAL A 40 1.58 -12.24 -18.72
C VAL A 40 2.76 -13.19 -18.62
N ARG A 41 3.86 -12.84 -19.29
CA ARG A 41 5.09 -13.61 -19.15
C ARG A 41 5.66 -13.48 -17.72
N PRO A 42 6.20 -14.56 -17.12
CA PRO A 42 6.73 -14.53 -15.76
C PRO A 42 7.76 -13.42 -15.51
N GLU A 43 8.64 -13.15 -16.47
CA GLU A 43 9.65 -12.10 -16.34
C GLU A 43 9.05 -10.68 -16.26
N ILE A 44 7.96 -10.43 -17.00
CA ILE A 44 7.24 -9.17 -16.96
C ILE A 44 6.48 -9.05 -15.62
N ARG A 45 5.84 -10.13 -15.18
CA ARG A 45 5.16 -10.19 -13.87
C ARG A 45 6.12 -9.85 -12.72
N ASN A 46 7.30 -10.46 -12.73
CA ASN A 46 8.31 -10.23 -11.70
C ASN A 46 8.81 -8.78 -11.71
N ARG A 47 8.99 -8.18 -12.89
CA ARG A 47 9.37 -6.77 -13.00
C ARG A 47 8.32 -5.83 -12.41
N ILE A 48 7.04 -6.07 -12.70
CA ILE A 48 5.93 -5.30 -12.14
C ILE A 48 5.86 -5.49 -10.62
N LEU A 49 6.00 -6.74 -10.14
CA LEU A 49 6.03 -7.06 -8.71
C LEU A 49 7.15 -6.31 -7.99
N SER A 50 8.39 -6.39 -8.48
CA SER A 50 9.54 -5.69 -7.88
C SER A 50 9.35 -4.18 -7.85
N LEU A 51 8.72 -3.60 -8.88
CA LEU A 51 8.40 -2.18 -8.90
C LEU A 51 7.42 -1.81 -7.77
N PHE A 52 6.36 -2.59 -7.56
CA PHE A 52 5.43 -2.34 -6.46
C PHE A 52 6.10 -2.47 -5.09
N VAL A 53 6.90 -3.53 -4.90
CA VAL A 53 7.63 -3.77 -3.64
C VAL A 53 8.58 -2.62 -3.30
N THR A 54 9.36 -2.17 -4.28
CA THR A 54 10.29 -1.03 -4.10
C THR A 54 9.58 0.31 -3.87
N ASN A 55 8.30 0.41 -4.23
CA ASN A 55 7.46 1.57 -3.96
C ASN A 55 6.57 1.39 -2.71
N GLY A 56 6.89 0.40 -1.86
CA GLY A 56 6.28 0.24 -0.55
C GLY A 56 5.02 -0.63 -0.53
N ILE A 57 4.72 -1.40 -1.57
CA ILE A 57 3.65 -2.39 -1.53
C ILE A 57 4.19 -3.74 -1.06
N GLU A 58 3.62 -4.26 0.01
CA GLU A 58 3.85 -5.61 0.49
C GLU A 58 2.68 -6.50 0.05
N PHE A 59 3.02 -7.63 -0.57
CA PHE A 59 2.04 -8.63 -0.99
C PHE A 59 1.92 -9.68 0.10
N ILE A 60 0.69 -9.93 0.53
CA ILE A 60 0.35 -10.91 1.56
C ILE A 60 -0.33 -12.08 0.85
N GLN A 61 0.10 -13.29 1.17
CA GLN A 61 -0.54 -14.52 0.77
C GLN A 61 -0.34 -15.54 1.88
N ASP A 62 -1.43 -15.97 2.47
CA ASP A 62 -1.50 -16.93 3.57
C ASP A 62 -2.60 -17.96 3.31
N ASP A 63 -2.86 -18.83 4.28
CA ASP A 63 -3.88 -19.88 4.16
C ASP A 63 -5.30 -19.30 4.08
N ASP A 64 -5.51 -18.08 4.58
CA ASP A 64 -6.81 -17.40 4.65
C ASP A 64 -7.08 -16.53 3.41
N GLY A 65 -6.06 -16.20 2.60
CA GLY A 65 -6.25 -15.61 1.29
C GLY A 65 -5.10 -14.74 0.77
N ILE A 66 -5.47 -13.67 0.07
CA ILE A 66 -4.54 -12.73 -0.58
C ILE A 66 -4.81 -11.30 -0.09
N GLY A 67 -3.73 -10.55 0.11
CA GLY A 67 -3.80 -9.18 0.59
C GLY A 67 -2.70 -8.28 0.04
N LEU A 68 -2.84 -6.99 0.34
CA LEU A 68 -1.85 -5.97 0.02
C LEU A 68 -1.75 -5.00 1.20
N LYS A 69 -0.52 -4.60 1.54
CA LYS A 69 -0.25 -3.58 2.54
C LYS A 69 0.65 -2.52 1.94
N ARG A 70 0.20 -1.26 1.97
CA ARG A 70 1.06 -0.12 1.62
C ARG A 70 1.83 0.32 2.86
N ARG A 71 3.15 0.41 2.74
CA ARG A 71 4.04 0.99 3.72
C ARG A 71 4.02 2.51 3.58
N PHE A 72 3.99 3.20 4.71
CA PHE A 72 4.11 4.65 4.75
C PHE A 72 5.53 5.05 4.38
N ASN A 73 5.66 6.18 3.67
CA ASN A 73 6.97 6.83 3.54
C ASN A 73 7.35 7.54 4.85
N LEU A 74 8.57 8.08 4.91
CA LEU A 74 9.07 8.73 6.14
C LEU A 74 8.20 9.93 6.54
N ASP A 75 7.79 10.76 5.57
CA ASP A 75 6.95 11.93 5.83
C ASP A 75 5.58 11.53 6.40
N GLU A 76 4.94 10.52 5.80
CA GLU A 76 3.68 9.94 6.26
C GLU A 76 3.83 9.32 7.66
N TYR A 77 4.98 8.71 7.95
CA TYR A 77 5.26 8.14 9.25
C TYR A 77 5.42 9.23 10.32
N ILE A 78 6.22 10.26 10.05
CA ILE A 78 6.45 11.39 10.96
C ILE A 78 5.12 12.08 11.28
N PHE A 79 4.34 12.42 10.25
CA PHE A 79 3.05 13.08 10.42
C PHE A 79 2.10 12.26 11.31
N ARG A 80 1.98 10.95 11.05
CA ARG A 80 1.13 10.06 11.86
C ARG A 80 1.64 9.87 13.29
N PHE A 81 2.96 9.92 13.49
CA PHE A 81 3.55 9.84 14.82
C PHE A 81 3.24 11.10 15.63
N GLU A 82 3.45 12.28 15.05
CA GLU A 82 3.13 13.56 15.68
C GLU A 82 1.63 13.68 16.02
N GLU A 83 0.76 13.25 15.11
CA GLU A 83 -0.69 13.25 15.33
C GLU A 83 -1.07 12.32 16.51
N ARG A 84 -0.52 11.10 16.54
CA ARG A 84 -0.75 10.16 17.66
C ARG A 84 -0.23 10.68 18.98
N ALA A 85 0.98 11.23 19.02
CA ALA A 85 1.56 11.82 20.22
C ALA A 85 0.76 13.03 20.72
N SER A 86 0.17 13.81 19.81
CA SER A 86 -0.69 14.94 20.15
C SER A 86 -2.03 14.47 20.70
N ARG A 87 -2.66 13.46 20.09
CA ARG A 87 -3.89 12.85 20.61
C ARG A 87 -3.68 12.19 21.98
N ALA A 88 -2.55 11.51 22.20
CA ALA A 88 -2.22 10.92 23.49
C ALA A 88 -2.09 12.00 24.59
N ARG A 89 -1.37 13.09 24.31
CA ARG A 89 -1.25 14.23 25.24
C ARG A 89 -2.58 14.91 25.54
N LEU A 90 -3.48 15.04 24.56
CA LEU A 90 -4.83 15.58 24.79
C LEU A 90 -5.68 14.63 25.64
N ALA A 91 -5.61 13.32 25.38
CA ALA A 91 -6.32 12.32 26.19
C ALA A 91 -5.85 12.29 27.66
N GLU A 92 -4.56 12.54 27.91
CA GLU A 92 -4.03 12.69 29.28
C GLU A 92 -4.56 13.94 30.00
N LEU A 93 -4.86 15.02 29.27
CA LEU A 93 -5.44 16.26 29.80
C LEU A 93 -6.96 16.16 30.02
N GLU A 94 -7.64 15.21 29.37
CA GLU A 94 -9.08 14.96 29.51
C GLU A 94 -9.42 13.96 30.63
N LEU A 95 -8.43 13.37 31.31
CA LEU A 95 -8.69 12.61 32.52
C LEU A 95 -9.21 13.56 33.60
N PRO A 96 -10.44 13.37 34.11
CA PRO A 96 -10.93 14.17 35.23
C PRO A 96 -9.94 13.99 36.37
N GLY A 97 -9.43 15.10 36.91
CA GLY A 97 -8.74 15.08 38.20
C GLY A 97 -9.62 14.32 39.16
N ILE A 98 -9.13 13.15 39.61
CA ILE A 98 -9.81 12.37 40.62
C ILE A 98 -9.68 13.21 41.88
N ASP A 99 -10.66 14.09 42.10
CA ASP A 99 -10.88 14.79 43.36
C ASP A 99 -11.28 13.74 44.39
N ALA A 100 -10.29 12.99 44.88
CA ALA A 100 -10.43 12.19 46.09
C ALA A 100 -10.15 13.09 47.29
N THR A 101 -11.07 14.02 47.54
CA THR A 101 -11.23 14.66 48.84
C THR A 101 -12.38 13.94 49.54
N GLY A 102 -12.10 13.25 50.65
CA GLY A 102 -13.12 12.59 51.47
C GLY A 102 -12.57 11.43 52.28
#